data_AF-A0A5Q0MCF8-F1
#
_entry.id   AF-A0A5Q0MCF8-F1
#
_cell.length_a   1.000
_cell.length_b   1.000
_cell.length_c   1.000
_cell.angle_alpha   90.00
_cell.angle_beta   90.00
_cell.angle_gamma   90.00
#
_symmetry.space_group_name_H-M   'P 1'
#
loop_
_entity.id
_entity.type
_entity.pdbx_description
1 polymer ?
#
loop_
_entity_poly.entity_id
_entity_poly.type
_entity_poly.pdbx_seq_one_letter_code
_entity_poly.pdbx_strand_id
1 'polypeptide(L)'
;MKANDMPPLALAPGMPRDADGPVFREPWEAQAFAMTLALHERGLFSWIEWAEALATQIAAAQAAGDPDTGDTYYRHWLAALEGLVARKGASSDDELARYRHAWDHAAERTPHGQPIELRGEDFPG
;
A
#
# COMPACT_ATOMS: atom_id res chain seq x y z
N MET A 1 2.28 -5.55 -29.41
CA MET A 1 2.21 -5.81 -27.96
C MET A 1 2.93 -7.12 -27.70
N LYS A 2 4.13 -7.09 -27.11
CA LYS A 2 4.88 -8.31 -26.77
C LYS A 2 4.66 -8.61 -25.29
N ALA A 3 4.44 -9.90 -25.00
CA ALA A 3 4.15 -10.48 -23.70
C ALA A 3 5.37 -10.51 -22.74
N ASN A 4 6.16 -9.41 -22.66
CA ASN A 4 7.43 -9.40 -21.93
C ASN A 4 7.62 -8.20 -20.96
N ASP A 5 6.55 -7.48 -20.62
CA ASP A 5 6.57 -6.40 -19.60
C ASP A 5 5.74 -6.75 -18.33
N MET A 6 5.14 -7.94 -18.29
CA MET A 6 4.59 -8.46 -17.03
C MET A 6 5.74 -9.03 -16.21
N PRO A 7 5.98 -8.58 -14.97
CA PRO A 7 6.91 -9.29 -14.14
C PRO A 7 6.46 -10.74 -13.99
N PRO A 8 7.38 -11.73 -14.06
CA PRO A 8 7.09 -12.99 -13.41
C PRO A 8 6.73 -12.63 -11.97
N LEU A 9 5.69 -13.25 -11.43
CA LEU A 9 5.14 -12.94 -10.11
C LEU A 9 6.24 -12.73 -9.04
N ALA A 10 7.44 -13.31 -9.19
CA ALA A 10 8.72 -13.13 -8.49
C ALA A 10 9.20 -11.78 -7.87
N LEU A 11 8.54 -10.62 -8.01
CA LEU A 11 9.23 -9.32 -7.78
C LEU A 11 9.21 -8.66 -6.39
N ALA A 12 8.97 -9.37 -5.30
CA ALA A 12 9.27 -8.79 -3.98
C ALA A 12 9.91 -9.82 -3.04
N PRO A 13 11.11 -9.55 -2.50
CA PRO A 13 11.75 -10.43 -1.53
C PRO A 13 10.80 -10.70 -0.37
N GLY A 14 10.57 -11.98 -0.03
CA GLY A 14 9.76 -12.37 1.11
C GLY A 14 8.24 -12.26 0.93
N MET A 15 7.71 -12.01 -0.27
CA MET A 15 6.26 -11.94 -0.49
C MET A 15 5.58 -13.28 -0.15
N PRO A 16 4.54 -13.30 0.71
CA PRO A 16 3.75 -14.51 0.97
C PRO A 16 3.04 -15.01 -0.30
N ARG A 17 3.28 -16.27 -0.68
CA ARG A 17 2.70 -16.89 -1.87
C ARG A 17 2.42 -18.38 -1.68
N ASP A 18 1.47 -18.88 -2.45
CA ASP A 18 1.20 -20.30 -2.64
C ASP A 18 1.44 -20.72 -4.11
N ALA A 19 0.93 -21.89 -4.50
CA ALA A 19 1.07 -22.41 -5.86
C ALA A 19 0.33 -21.58 -6.92
N ASP A 20 -0.67 -20.79 -6.52
CA ASP A 20 -1.58 -20.07 -7.41
C ASP A 20 -1.29 -18.55 -7.43
N GLY A 21 -0.54 -18.02 -6.46
CA GLY A 21 -0.04 -16.65 -6.51
C GLY A 21 0.17 -15.97 -5.15
N PRO A 22 0.10 -14.62 -5.11
CA PRO A 22 0.05 -13.84 -3.88
C PRO A 22 -1.03 -14.32 -2.91
N VAL A 23 -0.64 -14.58 -1.67
CA VAL A 23 -1.60 -14.85 -0.59
C VAL A 23 -1.92 -13.54 0.11
N PHE A 24 -3.21 -13.29 0.30
CA PHE A 24 -3.73 -12.13 1.03
C PHE A 24 -4.54 -12.63 2.22
N ARG A 25 -4.21 -12.15 3.42
CA ARG A 25 -4.91 -12.47 4.67
C ARG A 25 -6.14 -11.60 4.86
N GLU A 26 -6.06 -10.36 4.38
CA GLU A 26 -7.12 -9.36 4.52
C GLU A 26 -7.40 -8.71 3.16
N PRO A 27 -8.65 -8.26 2.90
CA PRO A 27 -9.01 -7.65 1.61
C PRO A 27 -8.15 -6.44 1.23
N TRP A 28 -7.70 -5.66 2.22
CA TRP A 28 -6.88 -4.46 1.98
C TRP A 28 -5.49 -4.80 1.40
N GLU A 29 -4.95 -5.98 1.68
CA GLU A 29 -3.64 -6.40 1.16
C GLU A 29 -3.70 -6.59 -0.36
N ALA A 30 -4.77 -7.20 -0.85
CA ALA A 30 -5.04 -7.35 -2.28
C ALA A 30 -5.23 -5.99 -2.96
N GLN A 31 -5.90 -5.05 -2.28
CA GLN A 31 -6.10 -3.70 -2.78
C GLN A 31 -4.77 -2.94 -2.89
N ALA A 32 -3.91 -3.01 -1.87
CA ALA A 32 -2.59 -2.39 -1.89
C ALA A 32 -1.72 -2.95 -3.03
N PHE A 33 -1.72 -4.27 -3.23
CA PHE A 33 -1.03 -4.91 -4.36
C PHE A 33 -1.57 -4.42 -5.71
N ALA A 34 -2.89 -4.41 -5.89
CA ALA A 34 -3.54 -3.97 -7.12
C ALA A 34 -3.25 -2.48 -7.42
N MET A 35 -3.24 -1.62 -6.41
CA MET A 35 -2.87 -0.20 -6.56
C MET A 35 -1.41 -0.04 -7.01
N THR A 36 -0.47 -0.78 -6.41
CA THR A 36 0.93 -0.76 -6.84
C THR A 36 1.06 -1.14 -8.32
N LEU A 37 0.40 -2.22 -8.74
CA LEU A 37 0.42 -2.66 -10.14
C LEU A 37 -0.17 -1.59 -11.06
N ALA A 38 -1.35 -1.05 -10.73
CA ALA A 38 -2.02 -0.05 -11.54
C ALA A 38 -1.22 1.25 -11.68
N LEU A 39 -0.52 1.69 -10.62
CA LEU A 39 0.32 2.89 -10.65
C LEU A 39 1.60 2.67 -11.44
N HIS A 40 2.20 1.47 -11.33
CA HIS A 40 3.32 1.07 -12.17
C HIS A 40 2.93 1.02 -13.66
N GLU A 41 1.81 0.37 -14.00
CA GLU A 41 1.32 0.28 -15.39
C GLU A 41 1.04 1.65 -16.00
N ARG A 42 0.67 2.62 -15.18
CA ARG A 42 0.50 4.04 -15.57
C ARG A 42 1.82 4.80 -15.66
N GLY A 43 2.95 4.18 -15.34
CA GLY A 43 4.28 4.76 -15.44
C GLY A 43 4.63 5.76 -14.33
N LEU A 44 3.90 5.78 -13.20
CA LEU A 44 4.20 6.70 -12.10
C LEU A 44 5.59 6.43 -11.49
N PHE A 45 5.97 5.16 -11.43
CA PHE A 45 7.29 4.70 -10.98
C PHE A 45 7.66 3.42 -11.74
N SER A 46 8.95 3.15 -11.81
CA SER A 46 9.48 1.88 -12.34
C SER A 46 9.53 0.79 -11.26
N TRP A 47 9.62 -0.47 -11.67
CA TRP A 47 9.83 -1.58 -10.73
C TRP A 47 11.14 -1.46 -9.92
N ILE A 48 12.18 -0.83 -10.46
CA ILE A 48 13.44 -0.60 -9.74
C ILE A 48 13.19 0.35 -8.56
N GLU A 49 12.52 1.48 -8.82
CA GLU A 49 12.17 2.46 -7.78
C GLU A 49 11.23 1.85 -6.73
N TRP A 50 10.31 0.98 -7.15
CA TRP A 50 9.46 0.22 -6.23
C TRP A 50 10.27 -0.69 -5.31
N ALA A 51 11.16 -1.51 -5.88
CA ALA A 51 11.98 -2.45 -5.11
C ALA A 51 12.88 -1.72 -4.10
N GLU A 52 13.49 -0.60 -4.50
CA GLU A 52 14.29 0.25 -3.62
C GLU A 52 13.46 0.86 -2.48
N ALA A 53 12.25 1.36 -2.79
CA ALA A 53 11.35 1.92 -1.80
C ALA A 53 10.91 0.87 -0.76
N LEU A 54 10.55 -0.33 -1.23
CA LEU A 54 10.13 -1.43 -0.36
C LEU A 54 11.28 -1.93 0.51
N ALA A 55 12.47 -2.14 -0.07
CA ALA A 55 13.65 -2.57 0.68
C ALA A 55 14.03 -1.55 1.78
N THR A 56 13.94 -0.25 1.47
CA THR A 56 14.20 0.82 2.44
C THR A 56 13.20 0.76 3.61
N GLN A 57 11.91 0.54 3.34
CA GLN A 57 10.89 0.44 4.38
C GLN A 57 11.08 -0.79 5.27
N ILE A 58 11.33 -1.96 4.66
CA ILE A 58 11.57 -3.20 5.41
C ILE A 58 12.82 -3.05 6.30
N ALA A 59 13.90 -2.48 5.77
CA ALA A 59 15.12 -2.25 6.54
C ALA A 59 14.88 -1.29 7.73
N ALA A 60 14.11 -0.23 7.54
CA ALA A 60 13.73 0.70 8.60
C ALA A 60 12.88 0.03 9.68
N ALA A 61 11.91 -0.80 9.29
CA ALA A 61 11.06 -1.54 10.22
C ALA A 61 11.84 -2.59 11.02
N GLN A 62 12.72 -3.35 10.37
CA GLN A 62 13.61 -4.30 11.03
C GLN A 62 14.53 -3.59 12.04
N ALA A 63 15.08 -2.43 11.68
CA ALA A 63 15.88 -1.61 12.60
C ALA A 63 15.06 -1.10 13.81
N ALA A 64 13.75 -0.90 13.64
CA ALA A 64 12.82 -0.53 14.70
C ALA A 64 12.35 -1.70 15.58
N GLY A 65 12.82 -2.93 15.30
CA GLY A 65 12.54 -4.12 16.11
C GLY A 65 11.31 -4.91 15.67
N ASP A 66 10.85 -4.74 14.42
CA ASP A 66 9.74 -5.53 13.89
C ASP A 66 10.13 -7.02 13.75
N PRO A 67 9.46 -7.94 14.46
CA PRO A 67 9.69 -9.36 14.28
C PRO A 67 9.18 -9.77 12.89
N ASP A 68 10.10 -10.23 12.04
CA ASP A 68 9.85 -10.64 10.65
C ASP A 68 8.99 -11.93 10.59
N THR A 69 7.71 -11.81 10.93
CA THR A 69 6.74 -12.91 10.98
C THR A 69 5.87 -12.99 9.72
N GLY A 70 6.04 -12.05 8.77
CA GLY A 70 5.22 -11.94 7.58
C GLY A 70 3.88 -11.23 7.79
N ASP A 71 3.40 -11.11 9.04
CA ASP A 71 2.15 -10.41 9.40
C ASP A 71 2.22 -8.89 9.14
N THR A 72 3.42 -8.32 9.12
CA THR A 72 3.67 -6.89 8.86
C THR A 72 4.08 -6.61 7.42
N TYR A 73 4.23 -7.63 6.58
CA TYR A 73 4.77 -7.47 5.23
C TYR A 73 3.97 -6.48 4.37
N TYR A 74 2.65 -6.65 4.30
CA TYR A 74 1.80 -5.73 3.52
C TYR A 74 1.68 -4.35 4.18
N ARG A 75 2.02 -4.19 5.46
CA ARG A 75 2.13 -2.88 6.09
C ARG A 75 3.35 -2.13 5.58
N HIS A 76 4.48 -2.83 5.43
CA HIS A 76 5.69 -2.28 4.79
C HIS A 76 5.45 -1.97 3.32
N TRP A 77 4.71 -2.83 2.63
CA TRP A 77 4.24 -2.58 1.26
C TRP A 77 3.44 -1.29 1.15
N LEU A 78 2.45 -1.11 2.03
CA LEU A 78 1.62 0.09 2.03
C LEU A 78 2.43 1.34 2.33
N ALA A 79 3.32 1.31 3.34
CA ALA A 79 4.19 2.42 3.68
C ALA A 79 5.15 2.79 2.52
N ALA A 80 5.67 1.79 1.81
CA ALA A 80 6.51 2.01 0.64
C ALA A 80 5.72 2.67 -0.50
N LEU A 81 4.48 2.25 -0.72
CA LEU A 81 3.59 2.83 -1.72
C LEU A 81 3.24 4.29 -1.38
N GLU A 82 2.79 4.55 -0.16
CA GLU A 82 2.48 5.91 0.35
C GLU A 82 3.67 6.86 0.14
N GLY A 83 4.87 6.45 0.59
CA GLY A 83 6.06 7.26 0.42
C GLY A 83 6.48 7.46 -1.04
N LEU A 84 6.30 6.45 -1.89
CA LEU A 84 6.67 6.56 -3.31
C LEU A 84 5.70 7.47 -4.07
N VAL A 85 4.39 7.36 -3.84
CA VAL A 85 3.40 8.26 -4.48
C VAL A 85 3.57 9.71 -4.02
N ALA A 86 3.93 9.92 -2.75
CA ALA A 86 4.26 11.25 -2.23
C ALA A 86 5.50 11.84 -2.91
N ARG A 87 6.60 11.08 -2.98
CA ARG A 87 7.83 11.51 -3.69
C ARG A 87 7.61 11.79 -5.17
N LYS A 88 6.69 11.09 -5.81
CA LYS A 88 6.33 11.27 -7.22
C LYS A 88 5.32 12.40 -7.45
N GLY A 89 4.82 13.05 -6.39
CA GLY A 89 3.89 14.17 -6.47
C GLY A 89 2.46 13.75 -6.86
N ALA A 90 2.12 12.47 -6.77
CA ALA A 90 0.75 11.99 -6.96
C ALA A 90 -0.12 12.18 -5.71
N SER A 91 0.51 12.43 -4.56
CA SER A 91 -0.10 12.78 -3.27
C SER A 91 0.95 13.56 -2.46
N SER A 92 0.60 13.98 -1.24
CA SER A 92 1.55 14.38 -0.20
C SER A 92 1.31 13.60 1.10
N ASP A 93 2.29 13.60 2.00
CA ASP A 93 2.14 13.00 3.33
C ASP A 93 0.98 13.65 4.10
N ASP A 94 0.83 14.97 3.98
CA ASP A 94 -0.27 15.73 4.57
C ASP A 94 -1.64 15.31 4.00
N GLU A 95 -1.72 15.08 2.69
CA GLU A 95 -2.95 14.63 2.05
C GLU A 95 -3.32 13.21 2.49
N LEU A 96 -2.34 12.29 2.54
CA LEU A 96 -2.57 10.93 3.03
C LEU A 96 -3.02 10.93 4.50
N ALA A 97 -2.36 11.71 5.36
CA ALA A 97 -2.76 11.85 6.76
C ALA A 97 -4.15 12.46 6.91
N ARG A 98 -4.46 13.48 6.11
CA ARG A 98 -5.77 14.14 6.09
C ARG A 98 -6.88 13.16 5.71
N TYR A 99 -6.68 12.33 4.68
CA TYR A 99 -7.66 11.32 4.30
C TYR A 99 -7.79 10.20 5.34
N ARG A 100 -6.69 9.78 5.96
CA ARG A 100 -6.72 8.79 7.04
C ARG A 100 -7.60 9.26 8.20
N HIS A 101 -7.35 10.48 8.70
CA HIS A 101 -8.17 11.08 9.76
C HIS A 101 -9.64 11.23 9.36
N ALA A 102 -9.90 11.61 8.11
CA ALA A 102 -11.27 11.73 7.63
C ALA A 102 -11.99 10.37 7.58
N TRP A 103 -11.31 9.30 7.18
CA TRP A 103 -11.89 7.95 7.24
C TRP A 103 -12.09 7.47 8.67
N ASP A 104 -11.19 7.78 9.59
CA ASP A 104 -11.34 7.45 11.01
C ASP A 104 -12.59 8.14 11.59
N HIS A 105 -12.77 9.43 11.33
CA HIS A 105 -13.98 10.17 11.74
C HIS A 105 -15.25 9.62 11.09
N ALA A 106 -15.21 9.30 9.79
CA ALA A 106 -16.33 8.71 9.09
C ALA A 106 -16.74 7.36 9.72
N ALA A 107 -15.76 6.54 10.11
CA ALA A 107 -15.99 5.27 10.78
C ALA A 107 -16.59 5.46 12.18
N GLU A 108 -16.03 6.37 12.98
CA GLU A 108 -16.50 6.67 14.35
C GLU A 108 -17.96 7.13 14.40
N ARG A 109 -18.38 7.99 13.46
CA ARG A 109 -19.75 8.50 13.44
C ARG A 109 -20.76 7.53 12.82
N THR A 110 -20.31 6.51 12.10
CA THR A 110 -21.21 5.60 11.36
C THR A 110 -21.73 4.51 12.31
N PRO A 111 -23.05 4.42 12.54
CA PRO A 111 -23.62 3.36 13.37
C PRO A 111 -23.29 1.97 12.81
N HIS A 112 -23.09 1.00 13.71
CA HIS A 112 -22.81 -0.37 13.30
C HIS A 112 -23.88 -0.92 12.34
N GLY A 113 -23.42 -1.58 11.27
CA GLY A 113 -24.29 -2.14 10.23
C GLY A 113 -24.69 -1.15 9.13
N GLN A 114 -24.26 0.11 9.20
CA GLN A 114 -24.40 1.07 8.11
C GLN A 114 -23.09 1.17 7.29
N PRO A 115 -23.17 1.47 5.98
CA PRO A 115 -21.99 1.76 5.18
C PRO A 115 -21.25 3.00 5.69
N ILE A 116 -19.92 2.93 5.72
CA ILE A 116 -19.06 4.08 6.01
C ILE A 116 -18.92 4.89 4.73
N GLU A 117 -19.36 6.14 4.76
CA GLU A 117 -19.27 7.08 3.64
C GLU A 117 -18.44 8.27 4.05
N LEU A 118 -17.48 8.68 3.21
CA LEU A 118 -16.68 9.88 3.45
C LEU A 118 -17.47 11.14 3.06
N ARG A 119 -17.52 12.13 3.96
CA ARG A 119 -18.22 13.41 3.79
C ARG A 119 -17.26 14.58 4.02
N GLY A 120 -17.65 15.75 3.52
CA GLY A 120 -16.84 16.97 3.70
C GLY A 120 -16.59 17.34 5.17
N GLU A 121 -17.53 17.01 6.06
CA GLU A 121 -17.42 17.22 7.51
C GLU A 121 -16.40 16.33 8.21
N ASP A 122 -15.96 15.24 7.57
CA ASP A 122 -14.99 14.32 8.15
C ASP A 122 -13.55 14.85 8.01
N PHE A 123 -13.31 15.77 7.07
CA PHE A 123 -12.01 16.36 6.89
C PHE A 123 -11.72 17.37 8.01
N PRO A 124 -10.52 17.33 8.64
CA PRO A 124 -10.11 18.39 9.53
C PRO A 124 -10.10 19.72 8.76
N GLY A 125 -10.65 20.76 9.40
CA GLY A 125 -10.76 22.12 8.87
C GLY A 125 -9.44 22.89 8.83
#